data_AF-A0A523DSL2-F1
#
_entry.id   AF-A0A523DSL2-F1
#
_cell.length_a   1.000
_cell.length_b   1.000
_cell.length_c   1.000
_cell.angle_alpha   90.00
_cell.angle_beta   90.00
_cell.angle_gamma   90.00
#
_symmetry.space_group_name_H-M   'P 1'
#
loop_
_entity.id
_entity.type
_entity.pdbx_description
1 polymer ?
#
loop_
_entity_poly.entity_id
_entity_poly.type
_entity_poly.pdbx_seq_one_letter_code
_entity_poly.pdbx_strand_id
1 'polypeptide(L)'
;MASNRACSIATGALLLAAACSDSSSPSAPTSAPPPPASTANLAVFSDPGSTFQTTDVFDSNGEVVRFNTVESALLWVAGDLFFDGWVVDGNILDEGRLYQARFGTADGQRRAYFTERVRGTLCDLSVEDGFLRIRPTSLLPP
;
A
#
# COMPACT_ATOMS: atom_id res chain seq x y z
N MET A 1 -52.18 -12.42 -29.33
CA MET A 1 -52.20 -12.91 -27.94
C MET A 1 -52.01 -11.71 -27.03
N ALA A 2 -53.06 -11.37 -26.30
CA ALA A 2 -53.08 -10.29 -25.32
C ALA A 2 -52.43 -10.76 -24.00
N SER A 3 -51.74 -9.86 -23.30
CA SER A 3 -51.87 -9.72 -21.85
C SER A 3 -51.25 -8.42 -21.37
N ASN A 4 -52.12 -7.44 -21.14
CA ASN A 4 -51.88 -6.27 -20.30
C ASN A 4 -51.62 -6.70 -18.85
N ARG A 5 -50.81 -5.95 -18.09
CA ARG A 5 -51.15 -5.49 -16.73
C ARG A 5 -50.40 -4.20 -16.37
N ALA A 6 -51.14 -3.11 -16.37
CA ALA A 6 -50.86 -1.91 -15.58
C ALA A 6 -51.55 -2.04 -14.21
N CYS A 7 -50.93 -1.51 -13.16
CA CYS A 7 -51.54 -1.27 -11.84
C CYS A 7 -50.52 -0.41 -11.05
N SER A 8 -50.79 0.74 -10.43
CA SER A 8 -51.94 1.63 -10.37
C SER A 8 -51.41 3.01 -9.93
N ILE A 9 -52.07 4.06 -10.39
CA ILE A 9 -51.89 5.45 -9.93
C ILE A 9 -52.78 5.63 -8.70
N ALA A 10 -52.23 6.14 -7.59
CA ALA A 10 -53.02 6.63 -6.46
C ALA A 10 -52.80 8.14 -6.33
N THR A 11 -53.82 8.90 -6.72
CA THR A 11 -53.94 10.34 -6.53
C THR A 11 -54.66 10.58 -5.20
N GLY A 12 -54.06 11.39 -4.31
CA GLY A 12 -54.67 11.70 -3.01
C GLY A 12 -54.11 12.96 -2.36
N ALA A 13 -54.69 14.10 -2.76
CA ALA A 13 -54.93 15.37 -2.04
C ALA A 13 -53.89 15.98 -1.06
N LEU A 14 -53.56 17.24 -1.40
CA LEU A 14 -52.98 18.35 -0.61
C LEU A 14 -53.51 18.49 0.83
N LEU A 15 -52.61 18.80 1.78
CA LEU A 15 -52.84 19.66 2.96
C LEU A 15 -51.50 20.28 3.42
N LEU A 16 -51.55 21.52 3.93
CA LEU A 16 -50.45 22.46 4.13
C LEU A 16 -49.49 22.17 5.32
N ALA A 17 -48.22 22.58 5.11
CA ALA A 17 -47.26 23.23 6.01
C ALA A 17 -46.87 22.60 7.37
N ALA A 18 -45.59 22.25 7.50
CA ALA A 18 -44.71 22.64 8.62
C ALA A 18 -43.25 22.56 8.18
N ALA A 19 -42.54 23.69 8.23
CA ALA A 19 -41.09 23.74 8.15
C ALA A 19 -40.50 23.26 9.49
N CYS A 20 -39.48 22.40 9.44
CA CYS A 20 -38.34 22.39 10.36
C CYS A 20 -37.25 21.46 9.83
N SER A 21 -36.05 21.99 9.82
CA SER A 21 -34.78 21.47 9.34
C SER A 21 -34.30 20.20 10.03
N ASP A 22 -33.62 19.32 9.29
CA ASP A 22 -32.23 18.87 9.50
C ASP A 22 -32.00 17.51 8.83
N SER A 23 -31.68 17.54 7.53
CA SER A 23 -31.12 16.38 6.83
C SER A 23 -29.61 16.52 6.80
N SER A 24 -28.94 15.89 7.76
CA SER A 24 -27.50 15.61 7.69
C SER A 24 -27.33 14.11 7.52
N SER A 25 -27.46 13.61 6.29
CA SER A 25 -26.86 12.32 5.95
C SER A 25 -25.34 12.50 5.99
N PRO A 26 -24.58 11.68 6.73
CA PRO A 26 -23.14 11.74 6.67
C PRO A 26 -22.70 11.24 5.29
N SER A 27 -22.11 12.13 4.50
CA SER A 27 -21.36 11.72 3.30
C SER A 27 -20.22 10.82 3.75
N ALA A 28 -20.27 9.56 3.35
CA ALA A 28 -19.12 8.66 3.46
C ALA A 28 -17.90 9.34 2.81
N PRO A 29 -16.70 9.28 3.41
CA PRO A 29 -15.51 9.73 2.73
C PRO A 29 -15.30 8.82 1.52
N THR A 30 -15.57 9.34 0.32
CA THR A 30 -15.10 8.72 -0.90
C THR A 30 -13.58 8.88 -0.90
N SER A 31 -12.87 7.88 -0.38
CA SER A 31 -11.42 7.78 -0.52
C SER A 31 -11.13 7.70 -2.01
N ALA A 32 -10.67 8.81 -2.59
CA ALA A 32 -10.13 8.79 -3.94
C ALA A 32 -8.99 7.77 -3.97
N PRO A 33 -8.86 6.96 -5.04
CA PRO A 33 -7.70 6.10 -5.19
C PRO A 33 -6.43 6.96 -5.12
N PRO A 34 -5.36 6.51 -4.43
CA PRO A 34 -4.12 7.27 -4.34
C PRO A 34 -3.60 7.57 -5.76
N PRO A 35 -2.96 8.74 -5.97
CA PRO A 35 -2.38 9.07 -7.26
C PRO A 35 -1.37 8.00 -7.70
N PRO A 36 -1.22 7.75 -9.02
CA PRO A 36 -0.28 6.76 -9.52
C PRO A 36 1.15 7.12 -9.10
N ALA A 37 1.89 6.12 -8.63
CA ALA A 37 3.21 6.31 -8.07
C ALA A 37 4.21 6.77 -9.15
N SER A 38 4.99 7.81 -8.84
CA SER A 38 6.11 8.19 -9.70
C SER A 38 7.26 7.20 -9.50
N THR A 39 7.70 6.54 -10.57
CA THR A 39 8.90 5.70 -10.56
C THR A 39 10.20 6.49 -10.73
N ALA A 40 10.13 7.82 -10.74
CA ALA A 40 11.31 8.68 -10.73
C ALA A 40 11.90 8.75 -9.31
N ASN A 41 13.23 8.82 -9.19
CA ASN A 41 13.94 8.98 -7.89
C ASN A 41 13.85 7.79 -6.93
N LEU A 42 13.88 6.56 -7.46
CA LEU A 42 13.96 5.36 -6.64
C LEU A 42 15.27 5.31 -5.84
N ALA A 43 15.17 4.86 -4.60
CA ALA A 43 16.33 4.55 -3.77
C ALA A 43 17.13 3.40 -4.39
N VAL A 44 18.46 3.51 -4.33
CA VAL A 44 19.38 2.46 -4.75
C VAL A 44 20.02 1.84 -3.52
N PHE A 45 19.76 0.57 -3.29
CA PHE A 45 20.32 -0.22 -2.20
C PHE A 45 21.61 -0.87 -2.67
N SER A 46 22.65 -0.78 -1.83
CA SER A 46 24.00 -1.27 -2.16
C SER A 46 24.45 -2.34 -1.19
N ASP A 47 24.87 -3.48 -1.73
CA ASP A 47 25.36 -4.59 -0.92
C ASP A 47 26.79 -4.31 -0.43
N PRO A 48 27.04 -4.16 0.88
CA PRO A 48 28.38 -3.81 1.37
C PRO A 48 29.41 -4.93 1.15
N GLY A 49 28.97 -6.16 0.89
CA GLY A 49 29.85 -7.30 0.61
C GLY A 49 30.19 -7.48 -0.87
N SER A 50 29.62 -6.68 -1.78
CA SER A 50 29.83 -6.83 -3.23
C SER A 50 29.66 -5.50 -3.98
N THR A 51 29.67 -5.54 -5.31
CA THR A 51 29.34 -4.39 -6.16
C THR A 51 27.86 -4.36 -6.56
N PHE A 52 27.06 -5.30 -6.06
CA PHE A 52 25.65 -5.42 -6.41
C PHE A 52 24.85 -4.23 -5.88
N GLN A 53 23.98 -3.70 -6.74
CA GLN A 53 23.04 -2.64 -6.42
C GLN A 53 21.68 -2.94 -7.03
N THR A 54 20.62 -2.49 -6.38
CA THR A 54 19.24 -2.70 -6.84
C THR A 54 18.32 -1.61 -6.31
N THR A 55 17.24 -1.33 -7.03
CA THR A 55 16.09 -0.55 -6.54
C THR A 55 15.02 -1.44 -5.92
N ASP A 56 15.03 -2.73 -6.27
CA ASP A 56 14.02 -3.70 -5.89
C ASP A 56 14.40 -4.35 -4.56
N VAL A 57 13.44 -4.36 -3.63
CA VAL A 57 13.55 -4.98 -2.31
C VAL A 57 12.42 -6.01 -2.19
N PHE A 58 12.76 -7.23 -1.80
CA PHE A 58 11.83 -8.35 -1.73
C PHE A 58 11.36 -8.57 -0.28
N ASP A 59 10.07 -8.80 -0.10
CA ASP A 59 9.54 -9.24 1.19
C ASP A 59 9.72 -10.76 1.41
N SER A 60 9.13 -11.34 2.46
CA SER A 60 9.19 -12.78 2.72
C SER A 60 8.43 -13.65 1.71
N ASN A 61 7.46 -13.10 1.00
CA ASN A 61 6.68 -13.80 -0.02
C ASN A 61 7.32 -13.67 -1.42
N GLY A 62 8.40 -12.89 -1.54
CA GLY A 62 9.06 -12.59 -2.80
C GLY A 62 8.38 -11.49 -3.60
N GLU A 63 7.49 -10.72 -2.97
CA GLU A 63 6.87 -9.55 -3.58
C GLU A 63 7.84 -8.37 -3.55
N VAL A 64 7.83 -7.59 -4.63
CA VAL A 64 8.76 -6.47 -4.81
C VAL A 64 8.15 -5.19 -4.29
N VAL A 65 8.92 -4.51 -3.45
CA VAL A 65 8.69 -3.11 -3.08
C VAL A 65 9.86 -2.25 -3.54
N ARG A 66 9.55 -0.97 -3.77
CA ARG A 66 10.53 0.07 -4.12
C ARG A 66 10.31 1.28 -3.21
N PHE A 67 11.28 2.17 -3.17
CA PHE A 67 11.20 3.36 -2.32
C PHE A 67 11.48 4.61 -3.15
N ASN A 68 10.60 5.58 -3.12
CA ASN A 68 10.80 6.89 -3.74
C ASN A 68 11.38 7.84 -2.69
N THR A 69 12.55 8.41 -2.99
CA THR A 69 13.29 9.26 -2.05
C THR A 69 12.79 10.71 -2.00
N VAL A 70 12.13 11.18 -3.06
CA VAL A 70 11.58 12.54 -3.11
C VAL A 70 10.22 12.60 -2.42
N GLU A 71 9.38 11.60 -2.70
CA GLU A 71 8.04 11.52 -2.12
C GLU A 71 8.03 10.86 -0.72
N SER A 72 9.18 10.33 -0.28
CA SER A 72 9.33 9.61 0.99
C SER A 72 8.29 8.51 1.14
N ALA A 73 8.30 7.56 0.20
CA ALA A 73 7.22 6.60 0.05
C ALA A 73 7.68 5.20 -0.37
N LEU A 74 6.91 4.20 0.05
CA LEU A 74 7.01 2.82 -0.39
C LEU A 74 6.02 2.58 -1.54
N LEU A 75 6.54 1.96 -2.59
CA LEU A 75 5.80 1.56 -3.77
C LEU A 75 5.67 0.03 -3.77
N TRP A 76 4.45 -0.45 -3.66
CA TRP A 76 4.11 -1.87 -3.74
C TRP A 76 3.87 -2.27 -5.19
N VAL A 77 4.83 -2.95 -5.81
CA VAL A 77 4.84 -3.16 -7.27
C VAL A 77 3.68 -4.05 -7.74
N ALA A 78 3.33 -5.08 -6.98
CA ALA A 78 2.29 -6.04 -7.38
C ALA A 78 0.88 -5.42 -7.46
N GLY A 79 0.64 -4.35 -6.71
CA GLY A 79 -0.66 -3.69 -6.61
C GLY A 79 -0.69 -2.27 -7.16
N ASP A 80 0.43 -1.74 -7.65
CA ASP A 80 0.63 -0.33 -7.98
C ASP A 80 0.14 0.60 -6.85
N LEU A 81 0.44 0.21 -5.60
CA LEU A 81 0.03 0.94 -4.40
C LEU A 81 1.18 1.77 -3.84
N PHE A 82 0.79 2.85 -3.17
CA PHE A 82 1.69 3.85 -2.66
C PHE A 82 1.39 4.13 -1.19
N PHE A 83 2.43 4.16 -0.37
CA PHE A 83 2.36 4.41 1.06
C PHE A 83 3.38 5.48 1.45
N ASP A 84 2.93 6.57 2.06
CA ASP A 84 3.78 7.66 2.52
C ASP A 84 4.52 7.33 3.83
N GLY A 85 5.43 8.21 4.23
CA GLY A 85 6.19 8.09 5.49
C GLY A 85 7.43 7.21 5.43
N TRP A 86 7.82 6.74 4.24
CA TRP A 86 8.97 5.85 4.05
C TRP A 86 10.21 6.61 3.64
N VAL A 87 11.00 7.01 4.63
CA VAL A 87 12.32 7.60 4.41
C VAL A 87 13.39 6.51 4.20
N VAL A 88 14.43 6.85 3.43
CA VAL A 88 15.57 5.97 3.14
C VAL A 88 16.88 6.67 3.48
N ASP A 89 17.73 6.01 4.25
CA ASP A 89 19.10 6.42 4.59
C ASP A 89 20.07 5.26 4.31
N GLY A 90 20.65 5.28 3.10
CA GLY A 90 21.43 4.15 2.59
C GLY A 90 20.57 2.89 2.50
N ASN A 91 20.91 1.87 3.29
CA ASN A 91 20.13 0.63 3.37
C ASN A 91 19.11 0.62 4.52
N ILE A 92 19.00 1.70 5.31
CA ILE A 92 18.09 1.79 6.45
C ILE A 92 16.79 2.46 6.00
N LEU A 93 15.67 1.93 6.46
CA LEU A 93 14.33 2.27 6.03
C LEU A 93 13.50 2.75 7.22
N ASP A 94 12.46 3.53 6.92
CA ASP A 94 11.51 4.11 7.86
C ASP A 94 12.14 5.16 8.81
N GLU A 95 11.32 6.10 9.30
CA GLU A 95 11.76 7.18 10.18
C GLU A 95 12.24 6.64 11.52
N GLY A 96 11.56 5.60 12.03
CA GLY A 96 11.97 4.87 13.22
C GLY A 96 13.25 4.05 13.02
N ARG A 97 13.76 3.94 11.79
CA ARG A 97 14.93 3.13 11.42
C ARG A 97 14.79 1.68 11.88
N LEU A 98 13.55 1.19 11.91
CA LEU A 98 13.20 -0.15 12.41
C LEU A 98 13.46 -1.23 11.37
N TYR A 99 13.61 -0.83 10.11
CA TYR A 99 13.76 -1.74 8.98
C TYR A 99 15.03 -1.44 8.19
N GLN A 100 15.48 -2.42 7.42
CA GLN A 100 16.60 -2.25 6.51
C GLN A 100 16.54 -3.23 5.34
N ALA A 101 17.14 -2.84 4.23
CA ALA A 101 17.49 -3.74 3.14
C ALA A 101 18.71 -4.60 3.56
N ARG A 102 18.55 -5.92 3.51
CA ARG A 102 19.65 -6.90 3.64
C ARG A 102 19.81 -7.68 2.35
N PHE A 103 21.00 -8.20 2.09
CA PHE A 103 21.31 -8.83 0.81
C PHE A 103 21.52 -10.33 0.99
N GLY A 104 21.06 -11.06 -0.01
CA GLY A 104 21.08 -12.51 -0.02
C GLY A 104 21.03 -13.07 -1.43
N THR A 105 21.17 -14.38 -1.57
CA THR A 105 21.13 -15.07 -2.86
C THR A 105 20.00 -16.10 -2.88
N ALA A 106 19.00 -15.89 -3.74
CA ALA A 106 17.94 -16.86 -3.99
C ALA A 106 17.99 -17.31 -5.44
N ASP A 107 17.93 -18.62 -5.69
CA ASP A 107 17.94 -19.21 -7.03
C ASP A 107 19.11 -18.75 -7.91
N GLY A 108 20.28 -18.53 -7.29
CA GLY A 108 21.48 -18.02 -7.96
C GLY A 108 21.46 -16.52 -8.28
N GLN A 109 20.41 -15.78 -7.89
CA GLN A 109 20.29 -14.34 -8.07
C GLN A 109 20.53 -13.59 -6.76
N ARG A 110 21.40 -12.57 -6.81
CA ARG A 110 21.56 -11.62 -5.70
C ARG A 110 20.33 -10.73 -5.61
N ARG A 111 19.80 -10.53 -4.40
CA ARG A 111 18.60 -9.70 -4.13
C ARG A 111 18.79 -8.89 -2.86
N ALA A 112 18.06 -7.78 -2.76
CA ALA A 112 17.84 -7.09 -1.50
C ALA A 112 16.50 -7.55 -0.89
N TYR A 113 16.43 -7.63 0.44
CA TYR A 113 15.30 -8.12 1.18
C TYR A 113 14.90 -7.12 2.27
N PHE A 114 13.60 -6.92 2.43
CA PHE A 114 13.04 -6.09 3.48
C PHE A 114 13.11 -6.85 4.80
N THR A 115 13.83 -6.29 5.78
CA THR A 115 14.06 -6.96 7.07
C THR A 115 13.80 -6.05 8.25
N GLU A 116 13.36 -6.64 9.36
CA GLU A 116 13.39 -6.01 10.67
C GLU A 116 14.84 -5.89 11.14
N ARG A 117 15.22 -4.71 11.63
CA ARG A 117 16.62 -4.35 11.82
C ARG A 117 17.29 -5.09 12.98
N VAL A 118 16.60 -5.22 14.11
CA VAL A 118 17.15 -5.79 15.36
C VAL A 118 17.43 -7.27 15.20
N ARG A 119 16.47 -8.03 14.66
CA ARG A 119 16.56 -9.49 14.50
C ARG A 119 17.15 -9.88 13.15
N GLY A 120 17.08 -9.00 12.15
CA GLY A 120 17.55 -9.26 10.80
C GLY A 120 16.67 -10.24 10.01
N THR A 121 15.45 -10.48 10.48
CA THR A 121 14.50 -11.40 9.83
C THR A 121 13.73 -10.70 8.71
N LEU A 122 13.37 -11.45 7.68
CA LEU A 122 12.46 -11.01 6.62
C LEU A 122 11.14 -10.52 7.22
N CYS A 123 10.55 -9.50 6.61
CA CYS A 123 9.17 -9.10 6.91
C CYS A 123 8.23 -9.59 5.81
N ASP A 124 7.04 -10.01 6.24
CA ASP A 124 5.86 -10.15 5.40
C ASP A 124 5.18 -8.78 5.33
N LEU A 125 4.97 -8.29 4.12
CA LEU A 125 4.27 -7.05 3.87
C LEU A 125 2.91 -7.39 3.25
N SER A 126 1.86 -6.75 3.74
CA SER A 126 0.50 -6.98 3.25
C SER A 126 -0.29 -5.69 3.27
N VAL A 127 -1.36 -5.65 2.48
CA VAL A 127 -2.29 -4.52 2.46
C VAL A 127 -3.64 -4.98 3.00
N GLU A 128 -4.03 -4.42 4.13
CA GLU A 128 -5.28 -4.76 4.83
C GLU A 128 -6.06 -3.48 5.06
N ASP A 129 -7.31 -3.42 4.59
CA ASP A 129 -8.19 -2.25 4.71
C ASP A 129 -7.58 -0.95 4.15
N GLY A 130 -6.73 -1.07 3.12
CA GLY A 130 -5.99 0.05 2.51
C GLY A 130 -4.75 0.50 3.28
N PHE A 131 -4.38 -0.19 4.35
CA PHE A 131 -3.19 0.09 5.14
C PHE A 131 -2.09 -0.92 4.89
N LEU A 132 -0.85 -0.44 4.78
CA LEU A 132 0.33 -1.30 4.81
C LEU A 132 0.48 -1.93 6.20
N ARG A 133 0.57 -3.26 6.23
CA ARG A 133 0.86 -4.07 7.41
C ARG A 133 2.22 -4.70 7.22
N ILE A 134 3.02 -4.70 8.28
CA ILE A 134 4.37 -5.27 8.28
C ILE A 134 4.47 -6.22 9.45
N ARG A 135 4.85 -7.47 9.17
CA ARG A 135 4.96 -8.53 10.16
C ARG A 135 6.34 -9.16 10.05
N PRO A 136 7.23 -9.00 11.05
CA PRO A 136 8.48 -9.74 11.07
C PRO A 136 8.21 -11.26 11.08
N THR A 137 8.94 -11.99 10.26
CA THR A 137 8.89 -13.46 10.22
C THR A 137 9.99 -14.06 11.09
N SER A 138 10.14 -15.39 11.07
CA SER A 138 11.29 -16.09 11.64
C SER A 138 12.37 -16.41 10.60
N LEU A 139 12.19 -16.00 9.34
CA LEU A 139 13.09 -16.32 8.24
C LEU A 139 14.22 -15.28 8.16
N LEU A 140 15.43 -15.73 7.83
CA LEU A 140 16.54 -14.85 7.49
C LEU A 140 16.62 -14.68 5.96
N PRO A 141 17.20 -13.57 5.47
CA PRO A 141 17.61 -13.48 4.07
C PRO A 141 18.49 -14.68 3.68
N PRO A 142 18.28 -15.27 2.49
CA PRO A 142 19.01 -16.45 2.03
C PRO A 142 20.48 -16.19 1.65
#